data_AF-A0A6N8I1W8-F1
#
_entry.id   AF-A0A6N8I1W8-F1
#
_cell.length_a   1.000
_cell.length_b   1.000
_cell.length_c   1.000
_cell.angle_alpha   90.00
_cell.angle_beta   90.00
_cell.angle_gamma   90.00
#
_symmetry.space_group_name_H-M   'P 1'
#
loop_
_entity.id
_entity.type
_entity.pdbx_description
1 polymer ?
#
loop_
_entity_poly.entity_id
_entity_poly.type
_entity_poly.pdbx_seq_one_letter_code
_entity_poly.pdbx_strand_id
1 'polypeptide(L)'
;MKRITGRLATKNQKWYAVLNLYDTDGVRKQRWVSLDLEDKRGTKTEANHRLAEVLAQYNVGDLYLQENMTHAERERNRIANMLVENYLLEWLEQHKPNISSSTYLNYKRMINGRMTAFFKPMKSR
;
A
#
# COMPACT_ATOMS: atom_id res chain seq x y z
N MET A 1 -8.91 10.06 -0.69
CA MET A 1 -9.15 8.79 -1.41
C MET A 1 -10.63 8.68 -1.77
N LYS A 2 -10.98 8.20 -2.98
CA LYS A 2 -12.37 7.88 -3.29
C LYS A 2 -12.80 6.70 -2.42
N ARG A 3 -13.95 6.80 -1.76
CA ARG A 3 -14.48 5.72 -0.93
C ARG A 3 -14.83 4.53 -1.82
N ILE A 4 -14.20 3.38 -1.57
CA ILE A 4 -14.48 2.12 -2.24
C ILE A 4 -15.91 1.70 -1.88
N THR A 5 -16.67 1.30 -2.90
CA THR A 5 -18.05 0.84 -2.78
C THR A 5 -18.15 -0.61 -3.22
N GLY A 6 -19.15 -1.32 -2.71
CA GLY A 6 -19.37 -2.71 -3.08
C GLY A 6 -20.82 -3.13 -2.92
N ARG A 7 -21.14 -4.31 -3.43
CA ARG A 7 -22.45 -4.95 -3.30
C ARG A 7 -22.29 -6.42 -2.97
N LEU A 8 -23.31 -7.01 -2.36
CA LEU A 8 -23.40 -8.46 -2.24
C LEU A 8 -23.81 -9.08 -3.58
N ALA A 9 -23.23 -10.23 -3.88
CA ALA A 9 -23.65 -11.11 -4.95
C ALA A 9 -23.61 -12.56 -4.46
N THR A 10 -24.43 -13.41 -5.06
CA THR A 10 -24.42 -14.84 -4.78
C THR A 10 -23.87 -15.59 -5.99
N LYS A 11 -23.01 -16.57 -5.75
CA LYS A 11 -22.47 -17.46 -6.79
C LYS A 11 -22.26 -18.83 -6.17
N ASN A 12 -22.72 -19.89 -6.84
CA ASN A 12 -22.60 -21.27 -6.37
C ASN A 12 -23.06 -21.46 -4.90
N GLN A 13 -24.22 -20.91 -4.54
CA GLN A 13 -24.79 -20.96 -3.17
C GLN A 13 -23.90 -20.35 -2.08
N LYS A 14 -22.97 -19.47 -2.44
CA LYS A 14 -22.12 -18.72 -1.49
C LYS A 14 -22.27 -17.21 -1.70
N TRP A 15 -22.12 -16.47 -0.61
CA TRP A 15 -22.08 -15.01 -0.62
C TRP A 15 -20.70 -14.47 -1.00
N TYR A 16 -20.71 -13.46 -1.85
CA TYR A 16 -19.53 -12.72 -2.28
C TYR A 16 -19.76 -11.22 -2.08
N ALA A 17 -18.71 -10.53 -1.66
CA ALA A 17 -18.61 -9.08 -1.76
C ALA A 17 -18.00 -8.72 -3.12
N VAL A 18 -18.74 -7.97 -3.93
CA VAL A 18 -18.28 -7.43 -5.21
C VAL A 18 -17.89 -5.97 -5.00
N LEU A 19 -16.59 -5.71 -4.99
CA LEU A 19 -16.02 -4.39 -4.77
C LEU A 19 -15.76 -3.69 -6.10
N ASN A 20 -16.03 -2.38 -6.14
CA ASN A 20 -15.68 -1.50 -7.25
C ASN A 20 -14.38 -0.79 -6.91
N LEU A 21 -13.30 -1.30 -7.49
CA LEU A 21 -11.96 -0.74 -7.36
C LEU A 21 -11.65 0.09 -8.60
N TYR A 22 -10.80 1.09 -8.45
CA TYR A 22 -10.22 1.82 -9.58
C TYR A 22 -8.76 1.42 -9.69
N ASP A 23 -8.25 1.31 -10.90
CA ASP A 23 -6.83 1.20 -11.14
C ASP A 23 -6.16 2.57 -11.01
N THR A 24 -4.83 2.61 -11.01
CA THR A 24 -4.06 3.86 -11.02
C THR A 24 -4.29 4.69 -12.28
N ASP A 25 -4.62 4.04 -13.40
CA ASP A 25 -5.09 4.66 -14.65
C ASP A 25 -6.55 5.15 -14.58
N GLY A 26 -7.22 5.00 -13.43
CA GLY A 26 -8.62 5.38 -13.23
C GLY A 26 -9.64 4.41 -13.86
N VAL A 27 -9.19 3.29 -14.42
CA VAL A 27 -10.05 2.25 -14.99
C VAL A 27 -10.76 1.48 -13.88
N ARG A 28 -12.08 1.28 -13.99
CA ARG A 28 -12.86 0.53 -13.00
C ARG A 28 -12.60 -0.97 -13.13
N LYS A 29 -12.20 -1.62 -12.04
CA LYS A 29 -12.06 -3.08 -11.92
C LYS A 29 -12.98 -3.63 -10.83
N GLN A 30 -13.67 -4.73 -11.12
CA GLN A 30 -14.50 -5.41 -10.14
C GLN A 30 -13.72 -6.54 -9.48
N ARG A 31 -13.74 -6.58 -8.14
CA ARG A 31 -13.12 -7.65 -7.34
C ARG A 31 -14.18 -8.44 -6.61
N TRP A 32 -14.08 -9.77 -6.67
CA TRP A 32 -14.97 -10.68 -5.97
C TRP A 32 -14.23 -11.26 -4.77
N VAL A 33 -14.76 -11.03 -3.57
CA VAL A 33 -14.22 -11.54 -2.31
C VAL A 33 -15.24 -12.52 -1.73
N SER A 34 -14.83 -13.76 -1.47
CA SER A 34 -15.68 -14.74 -0.79
C SER A 34 -15.92 -14.27 0.64
N LEU A 35 -17.18 -14.32 1.11
CA LEU A 35 -17.50 -14.04 2.51
C LEU A 35 -17.50 -15.31 3.37
N ASP A 36 -17.17 -16.45 2.77
CA ASP A 36 -17.20 -17.79 3.39
C ASP A 36 -18.52 -18.06 4.13
N LEU A 37 -19.61 -17.65 3.47
CA LEU A 37 -20.98 -17.84 3.92
C LEU A 37 -21.78 -18.54 2.83
N GLU A 38 -22.62 -19.48 3.26
CA GLU A 38 -23.62 -20.10 2.40
C GLU A 38 -24.85 -19.20 2.26
N ASP A 39 -25.44 -19.18 1.07
CA ASP A 39 -26.66 -18.47 0.74
C ASP A 39 -27.88 -19.27 1.25
N LYS A 40 -28.18 -19.08 2.54
CA LYS A 40 -29.29 -19.69 3.26
C LYS A 40 -30.22 -18.62 3.82
N ARG A 41 -31.48 -19.00 4.08
CA ARG A 41 -32.47 -18.09 4.67
C ARG A 41 -31.97 -17.59 6.04
N GLY A 42 -31.77 -16.27 6.17
CA GLY A 42 -31.24 -15.62 7.38
C GLY A 42 -29.78 -15.17 7.32
N THR A 43 -28.97 -15.63 6.34
CA THR A 43 -27.55 -15.26 6.26
C THR A 43 -27.28 -13.90 5.60
N LYS A 44 -28.33 -13.24 5.06
CA LYS A 44 -28.21 -11.92 4.41
C LYS A 44 -27.76 -10.81 5.36
N THR A 45 -28.18 -10.83 6.62
CA THR A 45 -27.77 -9.82 7.63
C THR A 45 -26.28 -9.96 7.93
N GLU A 46 -25.82 -11.19 8.17
CA GLU A 46 -24.42 -11.53 8.39
C GLU A 46 -23.55 -11.19 7.15
N ALA A 47 -24.05 -11.48 5.94
CA ALA A 47 -23.36 -11.10 4.71
C ALA A 47 -23.19 -9.58 4.58
N ASN A 48 -24.19 -8.79 4.97
CA ASN A 48 -24.08 -7.32 4.95
C ASN A 48 -23.06 -6.82 5.98
N HIS A 49 -23.01 -7.43 7.16
CA HIS A 49 -22.00 -7.11 8.18
C HIS A 49 -20.58 -7.35 7.64
N ARG A 50 -20.32 -8.53 7.07
CA ARG A 50 -19.00 -8.85 6.49
C ARG A 50 -18.66 -7.99 5.28
N LEU A 51 -19.64 -7.59 4.46
CA LEU A 51 -19.41 -6.61 3.39
C LEU A 51 -18.94 -5.27 3.98
N ALA A 52 -19.53 -4.79 5.07
CA ALA A 52 -19.13 -3.55 5.71
C ALA A 52 -17.70 -3.62 6.27
N GLU A 53 -17.32 -4.75 6.88
CA GLU A 53 -15.96 -5.01 7.35
C GLU A 53 -14.94 -5.01 6.21
N VAL A 54 -15.23 -5.73 5.12
CA VAL A 54 -14.38 -5.74 3.92
C VAL A 54 -14.25 -4.33 3.36
N LEU A 55 -15.35 -3.58 3.21
CA LEU A 55 -15.29 -2.19 2.75
C LEU A 55 -14.48 -1.30 3.69
N ALA A 56 -14.55 -1.49 5.00
CA ALA A 56 -13.74 -0.74 5.96
C ALA A 56 -12.25 -1.03 5.75
N GLN A 57 -11.86 -2.31 5.67
CA GLN A 57 -10.46 -2.70 5.44
C GLN A 57 -9.88 -2.13 4.13
N TYR A 58 -10.67 -2.14 3.04
CA TYR A 58 -10.25 -1.53 1.78
C TYR A 58 -10.18 0.01 1.84
N ASN A 59 -11.07 0.66 2.58
CA ASN A 59 -11.09 2.13 2.73
C ASN A 59 -10.02 2.67 3.69
N VAL A 60 -9.53 1.86 4.63
CA VAL A 60 -8.37 2.20 5.48
C VAL A 60 -7.07 2.24 4.66
N GLY A 61 -7.06 1.63 3.47
CA GLY A 61 -5.99 1.75 2.48
C GLY A 61 -5.07 0.54 2.40
N ASP A 62 -4.96 -0.26 3.47
CA ASP A 62 -4.01 -1.36 3.56
C ASP A 62 -4.21 -2.44 2.47
N LEU A 63 -5.45 -2.89 2.25
CA LEU A 63 -5.72 -3.95 1.27
C LEU A 63 -5.77 -3.45 -0.17
N TYR A 64 -6.31 -2.24 -0.40
CA TYR A 64 -6.40 -1.68 -1.74
C TYR A 64 -5.01 -1.40 -2.35
N LEU A 65 -4.10 -0.84 -1.54
CA LEU A 65 -2.73 -0.55 -1.93
C LEU A 65 -1.90 -1.84 -2.10
N GLN A 66 -2.16 -2.89 -1.33
CA GLN A 66 -1.42 -4.16 -1.45
C GLN A 66 -1.82 -4.98 -2.67
N GLU A 67 -3.11 -5.07 -3.00
CA GLU A 67 -3.59 -5.98 -4.06
C GLU A 67 -3.58 -5.38 -5.47
N ASN A 68 -3.74 -4.06 -5.62
CA ASN A 68 -3.93 -3.45 -6.94
C ASN A 68 -2.71 -2.68 -7.45
N MET A 69 -1.72 -2.42 -6.59
CA MET A 69 -0.51 -1.74 -7.04
C MET A 69 0.46 -2.74 -7.67
N THR A 70 0.87 -2.41 -8.89
CA THR A 70 2.01 -3.03 -9.54
C THR A 70 3.23 -2.96 -8.62
N HIS A 71 4.21 -3.85 -8.84
CA HIS A 71 5.48 -3.77 -8.11
C HIS A 71 6.13 -2.38 -8.23
N ALA A 72 6.05 -1.75 -9.40
CA ALA A 72 6.57 -0.41 -9.64
C ALA A 72 5.84 0.67 -8.81
N GLU A 73 4.53 0.56 -8.64
CA GLU A 73 3.75 1.50 -7.84
C GLU A 73 3.97 1.31 -6.35
N ARG A 74 4.11 0.05 -5.89
CA ARG A 74 4.51 -0.26 -4.51
C ARG A 74 5.84 0.36 -4.18
N GLU A 75 6.80 0.22 -5.10
CA GLU A 75 8.12 0.81 -4.93
C GLU A 75 8.08 2.34 -4.96
N ARG A 76 7.32 2.93 -5.89
CA ARG A 76 7.13 4.39 -5.95
C ARG A 76 6.51 4.94 -4.68
N ASN A 77 5.47 4.29 -4.15
CA ASN A 77 4.83 4.69 -2.89
C ASN A 77 5.76 4.50 -1.70
N ARG A 78 6.53 3.40 -1.66
CA ARG A 78 7.53 3.17 -0.62
C ARG A 78 8.56 4.30 -0.59
N ILE A 79 9.12 4.66 -1.75
CA ILE A 79 10.09 5.74 -1.90
C ILE A 79 9.46 7.09 -1.52
N ALA A 80 8.24 7.37 -2.00
CA ALA A 80 7.54 8.63 -1.72
C ALA A 80 7.24 8.85 -0.23
N ASN A 81 7.04 7.77 0.53
CA ASN A 81 6.78 7.82 1.98
C ASN A 81 8.03 7.54 2.82
N MET A 82 9.20 7.38 2.20
CA MET A 82 10.46 7.17 2.90
C MET A 82 11.04 8.50 3.39
N LEU A 83 11.62 8.51 4.59
CA LEU A 83 12.42 9.66 5.04
C LEU A 83 13.60 9.86 4.08
N VAL A 84 13.89 11.12 3.75
CA VAL A 84 14.97 11.48 2.81
C VAL A 84 16.31 10.86 3.24
N GLU A 85 16.60 10.84 4.55
CA GLU A 85 17.82 10.22 5.09
C GLU A 85 17.92 8.71 4.83
N ASN A 86 16.80 7.99 4.89
CA ASN A 86 16.75 6.57 4.59
C ASN A 86 16.92 6.32 3.09
N TYR A 87 16.29 7.17 2.26
CA TYR A 87 16.41 7.08 0.81
C TYR A 87 17.86 7.26 0.33
N LEU A 88 18.57 8.26 0.87
CA LEU A 88 19.97 8.53 0.50
C LEU A 88 20.89 7.33 0.79
N LEU A 89 20.68 6.66 1.92
CA LEU A 89 21.45 5.47 2.29
C LEU A 89 21.13 4.29 1.36
N GLU A 90 19.84 4.05 1.10
CA GLU A 90 19.44 2.95 0.24
C GLU A 90 19.94 3.14 -1.20
N TRP A 91 19.82 4.36 -1.74
CA TRP A 91 20.37 4.72 -3.04
C TRP A 91 21.88 4.44 -3.10
N LEU A 92 22.63 4.82 -2.06
CA LEU A 92 24.08 4.61 -2.02
C LEU A 92 24.45 3.12 -2.00
N GLU A 93 23.71 2.27 -1.28
CA GLU A 93 23.94 0.83 -1.28
C GLU A 93 23.61 0.19 -2.64
N GLN A 94 22.51 0.59 -3.29
CA GLN A 94 22.15 0.11 -4.62
C GLN A 94 23.21 0.46 -5.68
N HIS A 95 23.86 1.62 -5.55
CA HIS A 95 24.86 2.11 -6.50
C HIS A 95 26.30 1.75 -6.13
N LYS A 96 26.52 1.06 -4.99
CA LYS A 96 27.84 0.62 -4.53
C LYS A 96 28.65 -0.15 -5.59
N PRO A 97 28.06 -1.05 -6.41
CA PRO A 97 28.81 -1.74 -7.47
C PRO A 97 29.34 -0.82 -8.58
N ASN A 98 28.73 0.37 -8.74
CA ASN A 98 28.98 1.29 -9.85
C ASN A 98 29.93 2.43 -9.48
N ILE A 99 30.42 2.48 -8.24
CA ILE A 99 31.31 3.55 -7.75
C ILE A 99 32.53 2.96 -7.05
N SER A 100 33.62 3.72 -7.02
CA SER A 100 34.83 3.28 -6.33
C SER A 100 34.61 3.20 -4.81
N SER A 101 35.35 2.32 -4.13
CA SER A 101 35.28 2.16 -2.67
C SER A 101 35.55 3.47 -1.91
N SER A 102 36.46 4.31 -2.42
CA SER A 102 36.77 5.61 -1.81
C SER A 102 35.62 6.60 -2.01
N THR A 103 35.00 6.62 -3.18
CA THR A 103 33.80 7.43 -3.46
C THR A 103 32.64 7.02 -2.56
N TYR A 104 32.35 5.72 -2.44
CA TYR A 104 31.30 5.20 -1.57
C TYR A 104 31.53 5.63 -0.10
N LEU A 105 32.75 5.47 0.41
CA LEU A 105 33.07 5.84 1.80
C LEU A 105 32.88 7.34 2.04
N ASN A 106 33.30 8.18 1.09
CA ASN A 106 33.11 9.64 1.17
C ASN A 106 31.64 10.03 1.17
N TYR A 107 30.83 9.43 0.29
CA TYR A 107 29.39 9.66 0.24
C TYR A 107 28.69 9.21 1.52
N LYS A 108 29.03 8.02 2.02
CA LYS A 108 28.49 7.50 3.29
C LYS A 108 28.81 8.44 4.46
N ARG A 109 30.05 8.97 4.52
CA ARG A 109 30.45 9.94 5.55
C ARG A 109 29.67 11.25 5.45
N MET A 110 29.45 11.75 4.24
CA MET A 110 28.68 12.99 4.00
C MET A 110 27.21 12.84 4.39
N ILE A 111 26.57 11.74 3.98
CA ILE A 111 25.16 11.47 4.30
C ILE A 111 25.00 11.38 5.82
N ASN A 112 25.80 10.54 6.48
CA ASN A 112 25.70 10.30 7.92
C ASN A 112 26.09 11.52 8.78
N GLY A 113 27.12 12.26 8.36
CA GLY A 113 27.71 13.32 9.18
C GLY A 113 27.11 14.71 8.97
N ARG A 114 26.48 14.97 7.82
CA ARG A 114 25.99 16.32 7.46
C ARG A 114 24.54 16.35 7.00
N MET A 115 24.13 15.40 6.17
CA MET A 115 22.80 15.46 5.55
C MET A 115 21.69 14.99 6.49
N THR A 116 21.86 13.87 7.19
CA THR A 116 20.84 13.36 8.13
C THR A 116 20.50 14.36 9.24
N ALA A 117 21.49 15.10 9.73
CA ALA A 117 21.29 16.13 10.75
C ALA A 117 20.34 17.26 10.31
N PHE A 118 20.29 17.58 9.00
CA PHE A 118 19.41 18.60 8.45
C PHE A 118 17.94 18.16 8.43
N PHE A 119 17.68 16.86 8.23
CA PHE A 119 16.32 16.32 8.13
C PHE A 119 15.73 15.90 9.48
N LYS A 120 16.55 15.81 10.53
CA LYS A 120 16.05 15.58 11.89
C LYS A 120 15.34 16.83 12.42
N PRO A 121 14.26 16.67 13.20
CA PRO A 121 13.57 17.80 13.82
C PRO A 121 14.58 18.64 14.62
N MET A 122 14.62 19.95 14.38
CA MET A 122 15.37 20.86 15.25
C MET A 122 14.84 20.68 16.67
N LYS A 123 15.74 20.39 17.62
CA LYS A 123 15.39 20.51 19.04
C LYS A 123 15.03 21.98 19.26
N SER A 124 13.74 22.25 19.53
CA SER A 124 13.34 23.56 20.06
C SER A 124 14.20 23.82 21.30
N ARG A 125 14.89 24.96 21.29
CA ARG A 125 15.52 25.48 22.51
C ARG A 125 14.46 25.97 23.48
#